data_AF-Q185N3-F1
#
_entry.id   AF-Q185N3-F1
#
_cell.length_a   1.000
_cell.length_b   1.000
_cell.length_c   1.000
_cell.angle_alpha   90.00
_cell.angle_beta   90.00
_cell.angle_gamma   90.00
#
_symmetry.space_group_name_H-M   'P 1'
#
loop_
_entity.id
_entity.type
_entity.pdbx_description
1 polymer ?
#
loop_
_entity_poly.entity_id
_entity_poly.type
_entity_poly.pdbx_seq_one_letter_code
_entity_poly.pdbx_strand_id
1 'polypeptide(L)'
;MSQIEKYNSLDNTQQKIRISIMDMIIDKGSSVTLQEVTEYVSKKLNIEKEYIERTLQYFIYKNIMVVDGNSINFIYPVSALPTNHKVTLRDNRSFSAMCAIDAIGTSCTFNQDIKINSICSATGKEIEVIIKNEKIEYVNNPNLRVLHINLDKHLNWAASC
;
A
#
# COMPACT_ATOMS: atom_id res chain seq x y z
N MET A 1 1.58 -19.68 3.82
CA MET A 1 2.75 -18.79 3.78
C MET A 1 2.41 -17.59 4.63
N SER A 2 3.20 -17.31 5.67
CA SER A 2 2.93 -16.16 6.55
C SER A 2 3.05 -14.85 5.76
N GLN A 3 2.39 -13.77 6.18
CA GLN A 3 2.44 -12.47 5.50
C GLN A 3 3.88 -11.91 5.35
N ILE A 4 4.78 -12.30 6.26
CA ILE A 4 6.21 -11.95 6.24
C ILE A 4 6.94 -12.59 5.04
N GLU A 5 6.48 -13.75 4.56
CA GLU A 5 7.13 -14.45 3.42
C GLU A 5 6.77 -13.85 2.06
N LYS A 6 5.67 -13.09 1.95
CA LYS A 6 5.21 -12.56 0.64
C LYS A 6 6.14 -11.51 0.07
N TYR A 7 6.47 -10.47 0.83
CA TYR A 7 7.35 -9.39 0.35
C TYR A 7 8.82 -9.81 0.34
N ASN A 8 9.23 -10.67 1.28
CA ASN A 8 10.58 -11.23 1.29
C ASN A 8 10.87 -12.16 0.10
N SER A 9 9.83 -12.60 -0.62
CA SER A 9 9.98 -13.39 -1.86
C SER A 9 10.22 -12.54 -3.11
N LEU A 10 10.06 -11.21 -3.03
CA LEU A 10 10.29 -10.32 -4.15
C LEU A 10 11.78 -10.12 -4.37
N ASP A 11 12.22 -10.25 -5.62
CA ASP A 11 13.57 -9.83 -5.99
C ASP A 11 13.69 -8.30 -5.99
N ASN A 12 14.93 -7.80 -6.06
CA ASN A 12 15.21 -6.37 -6.03
C ASN A 12 14.53 -5.59 -7.18
N THR A 13 14.36 -6.22 -8.34
CA THR A 13 13.73 -5.60 -9.50
C THR A 13 12.21 -5.52 -9.30
N GLN A 14 11.59 -6.61 -8.84
CA GLN A 14 10.18 -6.65 -8.48
C GLN A 14 9.86 -5.63 -7.38
N GLN A 15 10.72 -5.50 -6.37
CA GLN A 15 10.55 -4.49 -5.33
C GLN A 15 10.58 -3.06 -5.90
N LYS A 16 11.50 -2.76 -6.83
CA LYS A 16 11.55 -1.46 -7.52
C LYS A 16 10.32 -1.20 -8.38
N ILE A 17 9.81 -2.23 -9.06
CA ILE A 17 8.56 -2.14 -9.83
C ILE A 17 7.40 -1.81 -8.88
N ARG A 18 7.27 -2.54 -7.77
CA ARG A 18 6.23 -2.32 -6.76
C ARG A 18 6.24 -0.89 -6.21
N ILE A 19 7.40 -0.38 -5.80
CA ILE A 19 7.53 1.02 -5.32
C ILE A 19 7.21 2.02 -6.44
N SER A 20 7.62 1.75 -7.68
CA SER A 20 7.33 2.65 -8.81
C SER A 20 5.83 2.77 -9.11
N ILE A 21 5.07 1.69 -8.95
CA ILE A 21 3.61 1.71 -9.10
C ILE A 21 2.96 2.51 -7.97
N MET A 22 3.45 2.34 -6.73
CA MET A 22 2.98 3.12 -5.58
C MET A 22 3.19 4.61 -5.80
N ASP A 23 4.42 5.01 -6.16
CA ASP A 23 4.73 6.41 -6.46
C ASP A 23 3.78 6.95 -7.54
N MET A 24 3.53 6.18 -8.59
CA MET A 24 2.62 6.58 -9.66
C MET A 24 1.18 6.82 -9.18
N ILE A 25 0.65 5.95 -8.31
CA ILE A 25 -0.69 6.13 -7.72
C ILE A 25 -0.72 7.36 -6.79
N ILE A 26 0.32 7.54 -5.97
CA ILE A 26 0.44 8.68 -5.06
C ILE A 26 0.49 10.00 -5.84
N ASP A 27 1.31 10.06 -6.88
CA ASP A 27 1.51 11.26 -7.70
C ASP A 27 0.26 11.58 -8.53
N LYS A 28 -0.44 10.57 -9.04
CA LYS A 28 -1.70 10.73 -9.80
C LYS A 28 -2.90 11.01 -8.90
N GLY A 29 -2.84 10.60 -7.63
CA GLY A 29 -3.94 10.68 -6.66
C GLY A 29 -5.17 9.83 -7.02
N SER A 30 -5.03 8.88 -7.93
CA SER A 30 -6.12 8.03 -8.43
C SER A 30 -5.57 6.73 -9.03
N SER A 31 -6.45 5.84 -9.51
CA SER A 31 -6.03 4.56 -10.05
C SER A 31 -5.24 4.70 -11.36
N VAL A 32 -4.38 3.72 -11.59
CA VAL A 32 -3.57 3.58 -12.79
C VAL A 32 -3.89 2.25 -13.44
N THR A 33 -3.79 2.19 -14.75
CA THR A 33 -4.04 0.96 -15.51
C THR A 33 -2.78 0.10 -15.62
N LEU A 34 -2.95 -1.20 -15.89
CA LEU A 34 -1.80 -2.09 -16.13
C LEU A 34 -0.95 -1.59 -17.31
N GLN A 35 -1.59 -1.05 -18.36
CA GLN A 35 -0.89 -0.50 -19.51
C GLN A 35 -0.07 0.75 -19.15
N GLU A 36 -0.69 1.72 -18.46
CA GLU A 36 0.00 2.93 -18.00
C GLU A 36 1.23 2.57 -17.15
N VAL A 37 1.07 1.61 -16.24
CA VAL A 37 2.16 1.10 -15.40
C VAL A 37 3.26 0.46 -16.23
N THR A 38 2.94 -0.45 -17.15
CA THR A 38 3.95 -1.12 -17.98
C THR A 38 4.77 -0.11 -18.77
N GLU A 39 4.13 0.90 -19.36
CA GLU A 39 4.82 1.96 -20.10
C GLU A 39 5.69 2.84 -19.19
N TYR A 40 5.16 3.28 -18.05
CA TYR A 40 5.88 4.13 -17.10
C TYR A 40 7.09 3.41 -16.50
N VAL A 41 6.90 2.19 -15.99
CA VAL A 41 7.94 1.41 -15.32
C VAL A 41 9.03 0.99 -16.31
N SER A 42 8.65 0.62 -17.55
CA SER A 42 9.62 0.29 -18.60
C SER A 42 10.57 1.45 -18.87
N LYS A 43 10.03 2.67 -19.03
CA LYS A 43 10.83 3.88 -19.24
C LYS A 43 11.66 4.26 -18.01
N LYS A 44 11.05 4.23 -16.82
CA LYS A 44 11.69 4.68 -15.56
C LYS A 44 12.84 3.77 -15.13
N LEU A 45 12.67 2.45 -15.26
CA LEU A 45 13.64 1.47 -14.77
C LEU A 45 14.50 0.85 -15.88
N ASN A 46 14.23 1.18 -17.15
CA ASN A 46 14.86 0.58 -18.33
C ASN A 46 14.73 -0.96 -18.34
N ILE A 47 13.49 -1.44 -18.20
CA ILE A 47 13.14 -2.86 -18.14
C ILE A 47 12.23 -3.21 -19.31
N GLU A 48 12.42 -4.40 -19.87
CA GLU A 48 11.58 -4.97 -20.92
C GLU A 48 10.11 -5.11 -20.46
N LYS A 49 9.19 -4.69 -21.33
CA LYS A 49 7.75 -4.69 -21.03
C LYS A 49 7.22 -6.08 -20.69
N GLU A 50 7.70 -7.12 -21.38
CA GLU A 50 7.31 -8.51 -21.14
C GLU A 50 7.63 -8.96 -19.70
N TYR A 51 8.79 -8.57 -19.17
CA TYR A 51 9.14 -8.89 -17.78
C TYR A 51 8.25 -8.14 -16.78
N ILE A 52 7.89 -6.88 -17.07
CA ILE A 52 6.98 -6.10 -16.23
C ILE A 52 5.61 -6.75 -16.21
N GLU A 53 5.06 -7.10 -17.38
CA GLU A 53 3.76 -7.76 -17.49
C GLU A 53 3.71 -9.07 -16.70
N ARG A 54 4.75 -9.92 -16.83
CA ARG A 54 4.88 -11.13 -16.00
C ARG A 54 4.94 -10.83 -14.51
N THR A 55 5.63 -9.75 -14.12
CA THR A 55 5.71 -9.30 -12.72
C THR A 55 4.36 -8.82 -12.21
N LEU A 56 3.58 -8.08 -13.02
CA LEU A 56 2.24 -7.65 -12.65
C LEU A 56 1.29 -8.84 -12.45
N GLN A 57 1.35 -9.84 -13.35
CA GLN A 57 0.59 -11.08 -13.17
C GLN A 57 0.98 -11.82 -11.89
N TYR A 58 2.28 -11.86 -11.58
CA TYR A 58 2.76 -12.43 -10.33
C TYR A 58 2.24 -11.67 -9.10
N PHE A 59 2.21 -10.33 -9.13
CA PHE A 59 1.67 -9.52 -8.04
C PHE A 59 0.18 -9.77 -7.81
N ILE A 60 -0.61 -9.90 -8.88
CA ILE A 60 -2.03 -10.26 -8.80
C ILE A 60 -2.17 -11.65 -8.18
N TYR A 61 -1.46 -12.64 -8.72
CA TYR A 61 -1.51 -14.02 -8.22
C TYR A 61 -1.12 -14.15 -6.75
N LYS A 62 -0.15 -13.36 -6.28
CA LYS A 62 0.29 -13.34 -4.88
C LYS A 62 -0.53 -12.41 -3.98
N ASN A 63 -1.58 -11.75 -4.48
CA ASN A 63 -2.36 -10.73 -3.77
C ASN A 63 -1.48 -9.59 -3.20
N ILE A 64 -0.43 -9.21 -3.93
CA ILE A 64 0.38 -8.00 -3.66
C ILE A 64 -0.32 -6.77 -4.26
N MET A 65 -1.09 -6.99 -5.32
CA MET A 65 -1.83 -6.00 -6.07
C MET A 65 -3.23 -6.51 -6.36
N VAL A 66 -4.21 -5.61 -6.32
CA VAL A 66 -5.62 -5.90 -6.64
C VAL A 66 -6.03 -5.03 -7.82
N VAL A 67 -6.58 -5.69 -8.83
CA VAL A 67 -6.97 -5.09 -10.10
C VAL A 67 -8.46 -5.32 -10.32
N ASP A 68 -9.16 -4.28 -10.75
CA ASP A 68 -10.54 -4.34 -11.22
C ASP A 68 -10.58 -3.99 -12.72
N GLY A 69 -10.90 -4.98 -13.55
CA GLY A 69 -10.73 -4.90 -15.00
C GLY A 69 -9.26 -4.64 -15.36
N ASN A 70 -8.96 -3.41 -15.79
CA ASN A 70 -7.59 -2.95 -16.09
C ASN A 70 -7.05 -1.95 -15.06
N SER A 71 -7.86 -1.55 -14.07
CA SER A 71 -7.54 -0.53 -13.08
C SER A 71 -6.89 -1.15 -11.84
N ILE A 72 -5.71 -0.69 -11.47
CA ILE A 72 -5.04 -1.06 -10.23
C ILE A 72 -5.64 -0.23 -9.09
N ASN A 73 -6.48 -0.87 -8.27
CA ASN A 73 -7.15 -0.21 -7.16
C ASN A 73 -6.29 -0.21 -5.89
N PHE A 74 -5.47 -1.26 -5.70
CA PHE A 74 -4.64 -1.41 -4.52
C PHE A 74 -3.30 -2.05 -4.87
N ILE A 75 -2.23 -1.54 -4.27
CA ILE A 75 -0.92 -2.18 -4.20
C ILE A 75 -0.31 -1.89 -2.83
N TYR A 76 -0.23 -2.92 -1.99
CA TYR A 76 -0.05 -2.73 -0.55
C TYR A 76 1.29 -2.09 -0.18
N PRO A 77 1.29 -0.98 0.59
CA PRO A 77 0.17 -0.48 1.41
C PRO A 77 -0.71 0.64 0.78
N VAL A 78 -0.47 1.03 -0.47
CA VAL A 78 -1.15 2.14 -1.14
C VAL A 78 -2.50 1.71 -1.73
N SER A 79 -3.54 2.49 -1.44
CA SER A 79 -4.83 2.46 -2.13
C SER A 79 -4.94 3.65 -3.08
N ALA A 80 -5.39 3.35 -4.30
CA ALA A 80 -5.80 4.36 -5.26
C ALA A 80 -7.20 4.93 -4.97
N LEU A 81 -7.96 4.27 -4.09
CA LEU A 81 -9.30 4.67 -3.70
C LEU A 81 -9.27 5.41 -2.36
N PRO A 82 -10.18 6.37 -2.13
CA PRO A 82 -10.29 7.04 -0.83
C PRO A 82 -10.64 6.04 0.26
N THR A 83 -9.93 6.12 1.40
CA THR A 83 -10.28 5.37 2.61
C THR A 83 -10.25 6.30 3.82
N ASN A 84 -10.68 5.81 4.98
CA ASN A 84 -10.53 6.54 6.22
C ASN A 84 -9.07 6.65 6.66
N HIS A 85 -8.12 5.91 6.08
CA HIS A 85 -6.74 5.83 6.55
C HIS A 85 -5.82 6.66 5.66
N LYS A 86 -5.74 7.97 5.91
CA LYS A 86 -4.85 8.85 5.15
C LYS A 86 -3.45 8.84 5.74
N VAL A 87 -2.45 8.57 4.90
CA VAL A 87 -1.03 8.63 5.27
C VAL A 87 -0.38 9.81 4.58
N THR A 88 0.42 10.57 5.32
CA THR A 88 1.27 11.64 4.80
C THR A 88 2.73 11.27 5.08
N LEU A 89 3.53 11.20 4.01
CA LEU A 89 4.96 10.95 4.07
C LEU A 89 5.71 12.24 4.48
N ARG A 90 6.96 12.10 4.94
CA ARG A 90 7.82 13.23 5.30
C ARG A 90 8.06 14.19 4.12
N ASP A 91 8.03 13.69 2.89
CA ASP A 91 8.13 14.50 1.66
C ASP A 91 6.82 15.23 1.28
N ASN A 92 5.80 15.21 2.15
CA ASN A 92 4.47 15.79 2.00
C ASN A 92 3.56 15.12 0.96
N ARG A 93 4.00 14.05 0.29
CA ARG A 93 3.08 13.23 -0.49
C ARG A 93 2.08 12.55 0.44
N SER A 94 0.83 12.44 0.00
CA SER A 94 -0.24 11.85 0.81
C SER A 94 -1.10 10.91 -0.01
N PHE A 95 -1.56 9.84 0.60
CA PHE A 95 -2.39 8.82 -0.05
C PHE A 95 -3.27 8.08 0.97
N SER A 96 -4.19 7.27 0.47
CA SER A 96 -5.03 6.42 1.31
C SER A 96 -4.39 5.04 1.45
N ALA A 97 -4.22 4.54 2.67
CA ALA A 97 -3.90 3.14 2.90
C ALA A 97 -5.19 2.30 2.91
N MET A 98 -5.10 1.02 2.58
CA MET A 98 -6.32 0.19 2.57
C MET A 98 -6.87 -0.01 3.98
N CYS A 99 -6.00 -0.34 4.95
CA CYS A 99 -6.38 -0.58 6.34
C CYS A 99 -5.43 0.10 7.33
N ALA A 100 -5.74 0.01 8.62
CA ALA A 100 -4.89 0.54 9.69
C ALA A 100 -3.50 -0.10 9.74
N ILE A 101 -3.38 -1.41 9.45
CA ILE A 101 -2.08 -2.12 9.44
C ILE A 101 -1.21 -1.63 8.28
N ASP A 102 -1.80 -1.47 7.09
CA ASP A 102 -1.11 -0.93 5.91
C ASP A 102 -0.64 0.51 6.15
N ALA A 103 -1.48 1.32 6.80
CA ALA A 103 -1.13 2.69 7.16
C ALA A 103 0.12 2.73 8.05
N ILE A 104 0.20 1.86 9.07
CA ILE A 104 1.35 1.74 9.97
C ILE A 104 2.59 1.22 9.21
N GLY A 105 2.41 0.16 8.41
CA GLY A 105 3.47 -0.48 7.62
C GLY A 105 4.04 0.37 6.48
N THR A 106 3.39 1.50 6.18
CA THR A 106 3.90 2.49 5.21
C THR A 106 5.26 3.04 5.62
N SER A 107 5.49 3.25 6.92
CA SER A 107 6.77 3.76 7.45
C SER A 107 7.95 2.88 7.02
N CYS A 108 7.82 1.56 7.20
CA CYS A 108 8.81 0.57 6.74
C CYS A 108 8.87 0.47 5.21
N THR A 109 7.74 0.60 4.51
CA THR A 109 7.70 0.44 3.05
C THR A 109 8.48 1.55 2.33
N PHE A 110 8.33 2.80 2.76
CA PHE A 110 9.02 3.95 2.16
C PHE A 110 10.29 4.34 2.90
N ASN A 111 10.57 3.73 4.06
CA ASN A 111 11.65 4.11 4.96
C ASN A 111 11.62 5.62 5.30
N GLN A 112 10.43 6.10 5.64
CA GLN A 112 10.17 7.50 5.99
C GLN A 112 9.34 7.60 7.26
N ASP A 113 9.53 8.71 7.98
CA ASP A 113 8.58 9.15 9.00
C ASP A 113 7.23 9.44 8.34
N ILE A 114 6.14 9.10 9.03
CA ILE A 114 4.79 9.26 8.52
C ILE A 114 3.85 9.85 9.57
N LYS A 115 2.83 10.53 9.07
CA LYS A 115 1.63 10.91 9.83
C LYS A 115 0.44 10.16 9.27
N ILE A 116 -0.35 9.56 10.16
CA ILE A 116 -1.59 8.85 9.82
C ILE A 116 -2.75 9.62 10.43
N ASN A 117 -3.73 9.98 9.60
CA ASN A 117 -5.02 10.50 10.03
C ASN A 117 -6.09 9.47 9.69
N SER A 118 -6.89 9.10 10.68
CA SER A 118 -7.90 8.06 10.58
C SER A 118 -9.17 8.38 11.35
N ILE A 119 -10.18 7.55 11.18
CA ILE A 119 -11.44 7.61 11.94
C ILE A 119 -11.65 6.29 12.67
N CYS A 120 -12.06 6.35 13.94
CA CYS A 120 -12.41 5.17 14.72
C CYS A 120 -13.69 4.54 14.16
N SER A 121 -13.63 3.29 13.71
CA SER A 121 -14.79 2.57 13.14
C SER A 121 -15.94 2.38 14.14
N ALA A 122 -15.65 2.33 15.44
CA ALA A 122 -16.68 2.15 16.47
C ALA A 122 -17.32 3.47 16.97
N THR A 123 -16.62 4.60 16.86
CA THR A 123 -17.05 5.85 17.52
C THR A 123 -17.08 7.08 16.60
N GLY A 124 -16.52 6.99 15.40
CA GLY A 124 -16.40 8.13 14.47
C GLY A 124 -15.39 9.20 14.90
N LYS A 125 -14.70 9.05 16.04
CA LYS A 125 -13.68 10.01 16.50
C LYS A 125 -12.43 9.96 15.64
N GLU A 126 -11.80 11.12 15.45
CA GLU A 126 -10.52 11.24 14.77
C GLU A 126 -9.41 10.49 15.51
N ILE A 127 -8.56 9.82 14.74
CA ILE A 127 -7.36 9.15 15.18
C ILE A 127 -6.19 9.83 14.47
N GLU A 128 -5.15 10.16 15.23
CA GLU A 128 -3.90 10.66 14.71
C GLU A 128 -2.76 9.83 15.29
N VAL A 129 -1.87 9.34 14.41
CA VAL A 129 -0.66 8.61 14.76
C VAL A 129 0.52 9.25 14.04
N ILE A 130 1.61 9.48 14.76
CA ILE A 130 2.88 9.91 14.16
C ILE A 130 3.89 8.81 14.42
N ILE A 131 4.52 8.32 13.35
CA ILE A 131 5.59 7.33 13.41
C ILE A 131 6.88 8.01 12.95
N LYS A 132 7.90 7.98 13.82
CA LYS A 132 9.24 8.48 13.54
C LYS A 132 10.28 7.45 13.88
N ASN A 133 11.29 7.28 13.03
CA ASN A 133 12.34 6.28 13.24
C ASN A 133 11.76 4.89 13.57
N GLU A 134 10.73 4.48 12.82
CA GLU A 134 10.01 3.21 12.98
C GLU A 134 9.33 2.99 14.35
N LYS A 135 9.14 4.05 15.14
CA LYS A 135 8.48 4.02 16.44
C LYS A 135 7.26 4.94 16.46
N ILE A 136 6.23 4.54 17.20
CA ILE A 136 5.10 5.42 17.48
C ILE A 136 5.59 6.54 18.41
N GLU A 137 5.68 7.75 17.88
CA GLU A 137 6.07 8.96 18.61
C GLU A 137 4.87 9.58 19.30
N TYR A 138 3.70 9.53 18.65
CA TYR A 138 2.47 10.13 19.15
C TYR A 138 1.26 9.33 18.71
N VAL A 139 0.28 9.25 19.61
CA VAL A 139 -1.08 8.81 19.33
C VAL A 139 -2.05 9.65 20.14
N ASN A 140 -3.09 10.18 19.50
CA ASN A 140 -4.09 11.01 20.19
C ASN A 140 -5.02 10.18 21.12
N ASN A 141 -4.93 8.86 21.06
CA ASN A 141 -5.65 7.92 21.90
C ASN A 141 -4.70 6.81 22.42
N PRO A 142 -4.29 6.83 23.69
CA PRO A 142 -3.39 5.81 24.25
C PRO A 142 -4.00 4.41 24.30
N ASN A 143 -5.33 4.30 24.20
CA ASN A 143 -6.06 3.05 24.15
C ASN A 143 -6.41 2.60 22.72
N LEU A 144 -5.72 3.13 21.71
CA LEU A 144 -5.90 2.70 20.32
C LEU A 144 -5.75 1.18 20.21
N ARG A 145 -6.65 0.56 19.45
CA ARG A 145 -6.62 -0.86 19.09
C ARG A 145 -6.81 -0.98 17.60
N VAL A 146 -6.16 -1.97 17.00
CA VAL A 146 -6.34 -2.32 15.59
C VAL A 146 -7.10 -3.64 15.55
N LEU A 147 -8.26 -3.63 14.91
CA LEU A 147 -8.98 -4.87 14.60
C LEU A 147 -8.26 -5.53 13.43
N HIS A 148 -7.96 -6.81 13.56
CA HIS A 148 -7.34 -7.59 12.49
C HIS A 148 -8.11 -8.88 12.29
N ILE A 149 -8.21 -9.30 11.05
CA ILE A 149 -8.80 -10.59 10.65
C ILE A 149 -7.67 -11.45 10.10
N ASN A 150 -7.75 -12.76 10.36
CA ASN A 150 -6.81 -13.69 9.74
C ASN A 150 -7.18 -13.90 8.26
N LEU A 151 -6.49 -13.19 7.38
CA LEU A 151 -6.71 -13.22 5.93
C LEU A 151 -6.40 -14.57 5.27
N ASP A 152 -5.67 -15.48 5.93
CA ASP A 152 -5.44 -16.84 5.39
C ASP A 152 -6.74 -17.64 5.25
N LYS A 153 -7.82 -17.19 5.89
CA LYS A 153 -9.16 -17.78 5.83
C LYS A 153 -10.08 -17.11 4.80
N HIS A 154 -9.61 -16.11 4.06
CA HIS A 154 -10.43 -15.34 3.12
C HIS A 154 -9.79 -15.30 1.73
N LEU A 155 -10.60 -15.51 0.69
CA LEU A 155 -10.16 -15.49 -0.71
C LEU A 155 -10.05 -14.06 -1.27
N ASN A 156 -10.91 -13.15 -0.82
CA ASN A 156 -10.95 -11.76 -1.28
C ASN A 156 -10.48 -10.81 -0.17
N TRP A 157 -9.21 -10.42 -0.22
CA TRP A 157 -8.58 -9.57 0.78
C TRP A 157 -9.03 -8.12 0.67
N ALA A 158 -9.29 -7.66 -0.57
CA ALA A 158 -9.75 -6.30 -0.85
C ALA A 158 -11.14 -5.99 -0.24
N ALA A 159 -11.97 -7.01 -0.04
CA ALA A 159 -13.30 -6.85 0.54
C ALA A 159 -13.38 -7.15 2.05
N SER A 160 -12.27 -7.56 2.68
CA SER A 160 -12.27 -8.10 4.05
C SER A 160 -11.38 -7.32 5.03
N CYS A 161 -10.92 -6.12 4.65
CA CYS A 161 -9.99 -5.29 5.43
C CYS A 161 -10.69 -4.05 5.99
#